data_AF-M1EMV7-F1
#
_entry.id   AF-M1EMV7-F1
#
_cell.length_a   1.000
_cell.length_b   1.000
_cell.length_c   1.000
_cell.angle_alpha   90.00
_cell.angle_beta   90.00
_cell.angle_gamma   90.00
#
_symmetry.space_group_name_H-M   'P 1'
#
loop_
_entity.id
_entity.type
_entity.pdbx_description
1 polymer ?
#
loop_
_entity_poly.entity_id
_entity_poly.type
_entity_poly.pdbx_seq_one_letter_code
_entity_poly.pdbx_strand_id
1 'polypeptide(L)'
;SGEQVPVRRCFKYKKQEYVVMEAEEELAPGSGEDAYLLTLKFAGWLNGSLVGFYRTTYEENGQIKSIAATDHEPTDARKSFPCFDEPNKKATYTISIIHPKEYQAVSNMPVEKEESMDNRWTRTTFRKSVPMSTYLVCFAVHQFDRVERLSKRGIPLTIYVQPQQK
;
A
#
# COMPACT_ATOMS: atom_id res chain seq x y z
N SER A 1 8.10 -20.17 5.08
CA SER A 1 8.71 -21.49 5.26
C SER A 1 9.99 -21.50 4.45
N GLY A 2 11.12 -21.46 5.13
CA GLY A 2 12.47 -21.36 4.56
C GLY A 2 13.46 -21.28 5.71
N GLU A 3 14.73 -21.57 5.43
CA GLU A 3 15.81 -21.40 6.40
C GLU A 3 15.90 -19.93 6.82
N GLN A 4 16.00 -19.68 8.13
CA GLN A 4 16.12 -18.31 8.65
C GLN A 4 17.56 -17.85 8.48
N VAL A 5 17.74 -16.71 7.80
CA VAL A 5 19.05 -16.07 7.68
C VAL A 5 19.30 -15.21 8.93
N PRO A 6 20.37 -15.48 9.71
CA PRO A 6 20.70 -14.68 10.87
C PRO A 6 21.13 -13.26 10.45
N VAL A 7 20.60 -12.25 11.14
CA VAL A 7 20.86 -10.83 10.88
C VAL A 7 21.71 -10.29 12.01
N ARG A 8 22.94 -9.86 11.69
CA ARG A 8 23.86 -9.25 12.64
C ARG A 8 23.35 -7.89 13.14
N ARG A 9 22.91 -7.02 12.23
CA ARG A 9 22.39 -5.68 12.59
C ARG A 9 21.53 -5.04 11.51
N CYS A 10 20.76 -4.05 11.94
CA CYS A 10 19.96 -3.16 11.09
C CYS A 10 20.31 -1.70 11.42
N PHE A 11 20.59 -0.88 10.41
CA PHE A 11 20.90 0.54 10.61
C PHE A 11 20.37 1.43 9.50
N LYS A 12 20.16 2.72 9.81
CA LYS A 12 19.70 3.73 8.85
C LYS A 12 20.89 4.45 8.24
N TYR A 13 20.91 4.57 6.92
CA TYR A 13 21.90 5.36 6.20
C TYR A 13 21.24 6.58 5.58
N LYS A 14 21.20 7.66 6.37
CA LYS A 14 20.33 8.82 6.15
C LYS A 14 20.59 9.57 4.86
N LYS A 15 21.86 9.71 4.46
CA LYS A 15 22.25 10.50 3.29
C LYS A 15 21.68 9.96 1.98
N GLN A 16 21.32 8.67 1.91
CA GLN A 16 20.75 7.99 0.74
C GLN A 16 19.39 7.37 1.05
N GLU A 17 18.82 7.69 2.22
CA GLU A 17 17.48 7.24 2.62
C GLU A 17 17.32 5.72 2.71
N TYR A 18 18.40 4.99 3.05
CA TYR A 18 18.35 3.54 3.18
C TYR A 18 18.13 3.05 4.61
N VAL A 19 17.51 1.88 4.70
CA VAL A 19 17.62 0.95 5.83
C VAL A 19 18.44 -0.24 5.35
N VAL A 20 19.52 -0.55 6.07
CA VAL A 20 20.48 -1.59 5.70
C VAL A 20 20.38 -2.74 6.69
N MET A 21 20.26 -3.96 6.18
CA MET A 21 20.24 -5.20 6.94
C MET A 21 21.55 -5.95 6.66
N GLU A 22 22.39 -6.13 7.68
CA GLU A 22 23.63 -6.90 7.58
C GLU A 22 23.36 -8.33 8.09
N ALA A 23 23.47 -9.32 7.20
CA ALA A 23 23.45 -10.73 7.57
C ALA A 23 24.74 -11.12 8.33
N GLU A 24 24.70 -12.17 9.14
CA GLU A 24 25.92 -12.65 9.82
C GLU A 24 26.96 -13.20 8.86
N GLU A 25 26.50 -13.76 7.74
CA GLU A 25 27.32 -14.34 6.67
C GLU A 25 26.90 -13.79 5.31
N GLU A 26 27.83 -13.87 4.35
CA GLU A 26 27.55 -13.50 2.96
C GLU A 26 26.57 -14.49 2.34
N LEU A 27 25.50 -13.96 1.75
CA LEU A 27 24.46 -14.78 1.14
C LEU A 27 24.86 -15.16 -0.28
N ALA A 28 24.73 -16.45 -0.60
CA ALA A 28 24.88 -16.92 -1.96
C ALA A 28 23.82 -16.26 -2.88
N PRO A 29 24.13 -16.03 -4.16
CA PRO A 29 23.12 -15.58 -5.12
C PRO A 29 21.96 -16.56 -5.15
N GLY A 30 20.73 -16.04 -5.07
CA GLY A 30 19.54 -16.88 -5.27
C GLY A 30 19.56 -17.50 -6.66
N SER A 31 19.26 -18.80 -6.74
CA SER A 31 18.91 -19.43 -8.01
C SER A 31 17.53 -18.87 -8.45
N GLY A 32 17.19 -18.89 -9.74
CA GLY A 32 15.91 -18.36 -10.21
C GLY A 32 14.66 -19.00 -9.56
N GLU A 33 14.83 -20.14 -8.90
CA GLU A 33 13.78 -20.88 -8.20
C GLU A 33 13.77 -20.62 -6.68
N ASP A 34 14.87 -20.08 -6.11
CA ASP A 34 15.07 -19.82 -4.67
C ASP A 34 15.18 -18.32 -4.37
N ALA A 35 14.05 -17.69 -4.07
CA ALA A 35 14.01 -16.27 -3.70
C ALA A 35 14.19 -16.05 -2.18
N TYR A 36 14.99 -15.05 -1.82
CA TYR A 36 15.02 -14.54 -0.44
C TYR A 36 13.73 -13.79 -0.10
N LEU A 37 13.18 -14.07 1.09
CA LEU A 37 12.02 -13.37 1.61
C LEU A 37 12.42 -12.44 2.75
N LEU A 38 12.45 -11.13 2.48
CA LEU A 38 12.65 -10.10 3.50
C LEU A 38 11.31 -9.62 4.03
N THR A 39 11.05 -9.83 5.33
CA THR A 39 9.84 -9.33 6.02
C THR A 39 10.21 -8.23 7.00
N LEU A 40 9.57 -7.07 6.87
CA LEU A 40 9.81 -5.90 7.73
C LEU A 40 8.50 -5.44 8.38
N LYS A 41 8.56 -5.14 9.68
CA LYS A 41 7.48 -4.42 10.39
C LYS A 41 7.88 -2.95 10.49
N PHE A 42 6.97 -2.06 10.12
CA PHE A 42 7.21 -0.62 10.11
C PHE A 42 6.00 0.13 10.65
N ALA A 43 6.24 1.37 11.08
CA ALA A 43 5.23 2.32 11.53
C ALA A 43 5.56 3.71 10.99
N GLY A 44 4.54 4.51 10.72
CA GLY A 44 4.66 5.84 10.16
C GLY A 44 3.51 6.74 10.58
N TRP A 45 3.55 7.99 10.14
CA TRP A 45 2.55 9.02 10.45
C TRP A 45 1.66 9.29 9.25
N LEU A 46 0.39 9.65 9.51
CA LEU A 46 -0.57 10.06 8.49
C LEU A 46 -0.78 11.59 8.44
N ASN A 47 -0.15 12.36 9.32
CA ASN A 47 -0.35 13.80 9.45
C ASN A 47 0.87 14.60 8.96
N GLY A 48 0.64 15.86 8.56
CA GLY A 48 1.71 16.81 8.25
C GLY A 48 2.41 16.59 6.91
N SER A 49 1.85 15.77 6.01
CA SER A 49 2.37 15.49 4.67
C SER A 49 1.23 15.27 3.68
N LEU A 50 1.46 15.59 2.41
CA LEU A 50 0.59 15.22 1.28
C LEU A 50 1.22 14.13 0.39
N VAL A 51 2.38 13.61 0.77
CA VAL A 51 3.10 12.53 0.10
C VAL A 51 3.32 11.34 1.04
N GLY A 52 3.56 10.16 0.49
CA GLY A 52 3.57 8.90 1.23
C GLY A 52 2.15 8.44 1.49
N PHE A 53 1.86 7.93 2.69
CA PHE A 53 0.51 7.57 3.11
C PHE A 53 0.04 8.61 4.13
N TYR A 54 -1.02 9.34 3.81
CA TYR A 54 -1.47 10.47 4.61
C TYR A 54 -2.99 10.47 4.79
N ARG A 55 -3.47 11.24 5.77
CA ARG A 55 -4.89 11.46 6.07
C ARG A 55 -5.22 12.93 5.90
N THR A 56 -6.30 13.19 5.18
CA THR A 56 -6.97 14.49 5.15
C THR A 56 -8.44 14.35 5.55
N THR A 57 -9.14 15.47 5.69
CA THR A 57 -10.52 15.53 6.15
C THR A 57 -11.38 16.35 5.21
N TYR A 58 -12.67 16.04 5.18
CA TYR A 58 -13.70 16.79 4.45
C TYR A 58 -14.96 16.91 5.31
N GLU A 59 -15.79 17.90 5.02
CA GLU A 59 -17.08 18.08 5.70
C GLU A 59 -18.20 17.42 4.88
N GLU A 60 -19.04 16.64 5.56
CA GLU A 60 -20.24 16.04 4.97
C GLU A 60 -21.39 16.16 5.99
N ASN A 61 -22.44 16.89 5.62
CA ASN A 61 -23.62 17.15 6.46
C ASN A 61 -23.27 17.69 7.87
N GLY A 62 -22.31 18.62 7.96
CA GLY A 62 -21.82 19.19 9.22
C GLY A 62 -20.95 18.24 10.06
N GLN A 63 -20.58 17.07 9.53
CA GLN A 63 -19.66 16.13 10.17
C GLN A 63 -18.31 16.12 9.46
N ILE A 64 -17.22 16.16 10.22
CA ILE A 64 -15.87 16.01 9.68
C ILE A 64 -15.58 14.53 9.47
N LYS A 65 -15.41 14.12 8.20
CA LYS A 65 -15.01 12.79 7.79
C LYS A 65 -13.54 12.75 7.39
N SER A 66 -12.93 11.56 7.46
CA SER A 66 -11.53 11.35 7.06
C SER A 66 -11.43 10.59 5.74
N ILE A 67 -10.36 10.82 5.02
CA ILE A 67 -9.88 9.95 3.93
C ILE A 67 -8.38 9.78 4.12
N ALA A 68 -7.90 8.55 3.97
CA ALA A 68 -6.48 8.27 3.89
C ALA A 68 -6.13 7.80 2.47
N ALA A 69 -5.05 8.31 1.91
CA ALA A 69 -4.63 8.00 0.54
C ALA A 69 -3.12 8.07 0.40
N THR A 70 -2.62 7.50 -0.68
CA THR A 70 -1.21 7.52 -1.03
C THR A 70 -0.90 8.42 -2.22
N ASP A 71 0.25 9.09 -2.18
CA ASP A 71 0.87 9.75 -3.33
C ASP A 71 2.39 9.52 -3.29
N HIS A 72 2.97 8.98 -4.36
CA HIS A 72 4.30 8.37 -4.32
C HIS A 72 5.29 8.88 -5.37
N GLU A 73 4.84 9.49 -6.47
CA GLU A 73 5.75 9.94 -7.52
C GLU A 73 6.47 11.23 -7.09
N PRO A 74 7.80 11.33 -7.24
CA PRO A 74 8.71 10.34 -7.84
C PRO A 74 9.33 9.34 -6.84
N THR A 75 9.48 9.71 -5.57
CA THR A 75 10.33 8.97 -4.60
C THR A 75 9.70 8.86 -3.20
N ASP A 76 8.38 8.92 -3.09
CA ASP A 76 7.68 8.97 -1.81
C ASP A 76 7.01 7.65 -1.42
N ALA A 77 7.07 6.61 -2.26
CA ALA A 77 6.65 5.26 -1.87
C ALA A 77 7.40 4.77 -0.61
N ARG A 78 8.70 5.10 -0.52
CA ARG A 78 9.56 4.81 0.65
C ARG A 78 9.06 5.41 1.97
N LYS A 79 8.19 6.43 1.92
CA LYS A 79 7.55 7.00 3.12
C LYS A 79 6.33 6.19 3.58
N SER A 80 5.66 5.49 2.66
CA SER A 80 4.55 4.62 2.98
C SER A 80 5.00 3.27 3.50
N PHE A 81 5.98 2.64 2.85
CA PHE A 81 6.52 1.34 3.24
C PHE A 81 7.96 1.17 2.73
N PRO A 82 8.81 0.35 3.39
CA PRO A 82 10.14 0.03 2.89
C PRO A 82 10.07 -0.70 1.55
N CYS A 83 10.73 -0.17 0.52
CA CYS A 83 10.73 -0.75 -0.82
C CYS A 83 12.01 -0.38 -1.60
N PHE A 84 12.25 -1.09 -2.71
CA PHE A 84 13.26 -0.71 -3.69
C PHE A 84 12.71 0.40 -4.58
N ASP A 85 12.82 1.64 -4.12
CA ASP A 85 12.10 2.78 -4.68
C ASP A 85 12.80 3.42 -5.89
N GLU A 86 12.91 2.63 -6.96
CA GLU A 86 13.43 3.03 -8.26
C GLU A 86 12.49 2.55 -9.38
N PRO A 87 12.19 3.35 -10.41
CA PRO A 87 11.20 3.01 -11.44
C PRO A 87 11.45 1.68 -12.17
N ASN A 88 12.70 1.27 -12.35
CA ASN A 88 13.06 0.04 -13.06
C ASN A 88 12.98 -1.22 -12.17
N LYS A 89 12.77 -1.09 -10.85
CA LYS A 89 12.64 -2.20 -9.90
C LYS A 89 11.19 -2.69 -9.82
N LYS A 90 10.66 -3.13 -10.96
CA LYS A 90 9.26 -3.60 -11.04
C LYS A 90 9.07 -4.88 -10.23
N ALA A 91 7.97 -4.94 -9.50
CA ALA A 91 7.52 -6.12 -8.76
C ALA A 91 6.01 -6.28 -8.85
N THR A 92 5.50 -7.45 -8.44
CA THR A 92 4.06 -7.69 -8.29
C THR A 92 3.64 -7.44 -6.84
N TYR A 93 2.44 -6.91 -6.64
CA TYR A 93 1.94 -6.54 -5.32
C TYR A 93 0.63 -7.27 -5.01
N THR A 94 0.55 -7.87 -3.82
CA THR A 94 -0.69 -8.33 -3.20
C THR A 94 -0.89 -7.50 -1.95
N ILE A 95 -1.83 -6.56 -2.00
CA ILE A 95 -2.04 -5.56 -0.94
C ILE A 95 -3.19 -6.02 -0.06
N SER A 96 -3.05 -5.83 1.25
CA SER A 96 -4.17 -5.96 2.19
C SER A 96 -4.18 -4.80 3.16
N ILE A 97 -5.38 -4.33 3.50
CA ILE A 97 -5.59 -3.17 4.36
C ILE A 97 -6.57 -3.58 5.44
N ILE A 98 -6.20 -3.35 6.70
CA ILE A 98 -7.09 -3.49 7.84
C ILE A 98 -7.62 -2.09 8.17
N HIS A 99 -8.92 -1.90 8.07
CA HIS A 99 -9.58 -0.60 8.25
C HIS A 99 -10.89 -0.74 9.05
N PRO A 100 -11.42 0.36 9.61
CA PRO A 100 -12.74 0.33 10.25
C PRO A 100 -13.83 -0.06 9.25
N LYS A 101 -14.85 -0.77 9.71
CA LYS A 101 -15.94 -1.31 8.88
C LYS A 101 -16.77 -0.25 8.16
N GLU A 102 -16.76 0.97 8.68
CA GLU A 102 -17.50 2.10 8.12
C GLU A 102 -16.79 2.69 6.88
N TYR A 103 -15.59 2.23 6.57
CA TYR A 103 -14.79 2.66 5.44
C TYR A 103 -14.69 1.56 4.38
N GLN A 104 -14.49 1.98 3.14
CA GLN A 104 -14.10 1.14 2.02
C GLN A 104 -12.61 1.31 1.75
N ALA A 105 -11.96 0.25 1.32
CA ALA A 105 -10.58 0.29 0.84
C ALA A 105 -10.53 0.11 -0.68
N VAL A 106 -9.70 0.92 -1.34
CA VAL A 106 -9.40 0.80 -2.77
C VAL A 106 -7.90 0.71 -2.99
N SER A 107 -7.50 0.03 -4.05
CA SER A 107 -6.11 -0.09 -4.48
C SER A 107 -6.03 -0.30 -5.99
N ASN A 108 -4.85 -0.58 -6.52
CA ASN A 108 -4.62 -0.77 -7.96
C ASN A 108 -5.45 -1.91 -8.56
N MET A 109 -5.65 -2.98 -7.78
CA MET A 109 -6.30 -4.20 -8.22
C MET A 109 -7.68 -4.36 -7.59
N PRO A 110 -8.61 -5.11 -8.22
CA PRO A 110 -9.91 -5.42 -7.63
C PRO A 110 -9.76 -6.16 -6.30
N VAL A 111 -10.76 -5.98 -5.43
CA VAL A 111 -10.89 -6.76 -4.19
C VAL A 111 -10.96 -8.24 -4.53
N GLU A 112 -10.14 -9.03 -3.84
CA GLU A 112 -10.16 -10.48 -3.87
C GLU A 112 -11.08 -11.04 -2.78
N LYS A 113 -10.94 -10.52 -1.55
CA LYS A 113 -11.77 -10.93 -0.41
C LYS A 113 -11.80 -9.86 0.68
N GLU A 114 -12.86 -9.90 1.47
CA GLU A 114 -13.04 -9.10 2.69
C GLU A 114 -13.35 -10.02 3.86
N GLU A 115 -12.62 -9.85 4.95
CA GLU A 115 -12.71 -10.71 6.14
C GLU A 115 -12.92 -9.84 7.37
N SER A 116 -13.99 -10.10 8.13
CA SER A 116 -14.21 -9.42 9.42
C SER A 116 -13.13 -9.85 10.41
N MET A 117 -12.35 -8.89 10.92
CA MET A 117 -11.29 -9.17 11.91
C MET A 117 -11.88 -9.21 13.32
N ASP A 118 -12.80 -8.29 13.62
CA ASP A 118 -13.58 -8.23 14.86
C ASP A 118 -14.90 -7.45 14.62
N ASN A 119 -15.54 -6.91 15.65
CA ASN A 119 -16.77 -6.12 15.50
C ASN A 119 -16.59 -4.73 14.86
N ARG A 120 -15.36 -4.21 14.78
CA ARG A 120 -15.04 -2.84 14.33
C ARG A 120 -14.15 -2.80 13.08
N TRP A 121 -13.38 -3.86 12.81
CA TRP A 121 -12.36 -3.88 11.76
C TRP A 121 -12.65 -4.95 10.71
N THR A 122 -12.32 -4.61 9.46
CA THR A 122 -12.32 -5.53 8.31
C THR A 122 -10.93 -5.52 7.67
N ARG A 123 -10.50 -6.67 7.18
CA ARG A 123 -9.35 -6.81 6.29
C ARG A 123 -9.84 -6.96 4.85
N THR A 124 -9.51 -5.99 4.01
CA THR A 124 -9.75 -6.08 2.56
C THR A 124 -8.44 -6.46 1.87
N THR A 125 -8.46 -7.56 1.12
CA THR A 125 -7.32 -8.08 0.35
C THR A 125 -7.59 -7.90 -1.14
N PHE A 126 -6.61 -7.37 -1.87
CA PHE A 126 -6.70 -7.12 -3.31
C PHE A 126 -5.95 -8.20 -4.10
N ARG A 127 -6.41 -8.47 -5.32
CA ARG A 127 -5.76 -9.43 -6.23
C ARG A 127 -4.31 -9.03 -6.52
N LYS A 128 -3.48 -10.03 -6.83
CA LYS A 128 -2.09 -9.82 -7.27
C LYS A 128 -2.03 -8.91 -8.51
N SER A 129 -1.19 -7.88 -8.46
CA SER A 129 -0.96 -6.97 -9.58
C SER A 129 -0.07 -7.57 -10.67
N VAL A 130 -0.10 -6.96 -11.85
CA VAL A 130 0.98 -7.10 -12.84
C VAL A 130 2.27 -6.44 -12.31
N PRO A 131 3.45 -6.75 -12.88
CA PRO A 131 4.69 -6.07 -12.52
C PRO A 131 4.60 -4.56 -12.75
N MET A 132 4.82 -3.77 -11.70
CA MET A 132 4.70 -2.31 -11.73
C MET A 132 5.77 -1.63 -10.85
N SER A 133 6.05 -0.37 -11.15
CA SER A 133 6.99 0.47 -10.40
C SER A 133 6.36 0.92 -9.07
N THR A 134 7.20 1.18 -8.06
CA THR A 134 6.78 1.57 -6.70
C THR A 134 5.92 2.83 -6.69
N TYR A 135 6.27 3.84 -7.49
CA TYR A 135 5.52 5.11 -7.53
C TYR A 135 4.07 4.99 -8.02
N LEU A 136 3.70 3.87 -8.65
CA LEU A 136 2.34 3.61 -9.11
C LEU A 136 1.50 2.85 -8.08
N VAL A 137 2.14 2.29 -7.04
CA VAL A 137 1.42 1.57 -5.97
C VAL A 137 0.49 2.57 -5.30
N CYS A 138 -0.80 2.27 -5.23
CA CYS A 138 -1.76 3.19 -4.65
C CYS A 138 -2.78 2.45 -3.81
N PHE A 139 -3.14 3.05 -2.68
CA PHE A 139 -4.25 2.61 -1.88
C PHE A 139 -4.89 3.77 -1.10
N ALA A 140 -6.18 3.65 -0.86
CA ALA A 140 -6.95 4.61 -0.08
C ALA A 140 -8.01 3.94 0.78
N VAL A 141 -8.40 4.63 1.85
CA VAL A 141 -9.46 4.24 2.79
C VAL A 141 -10.43 5.43 2.89
N HIS A 142 -11.67 5.25 2.45
CA HIS A 142 -12.64 6.35 2.26
C HIS A 142 -14.08 5.97 2.59
N GLN A 143 -14.96 6.96 2.63
CA GLN A 143 -16.42 6.80 2.73
C GLN A 143 -17.17 7.43 1.55
N PHE A 144 -16.48 7.67 0.42
CA PHE A 144 -17.08 8.21 -0.80
C PHE A 144 -18.13 7.26 -1.39
N ASP A 145 -19.12 7.84 -2.06
CA ASP A 145 -20.02 7.13 -2.96
C ASP A 145 -19.30 6.90 -4.32
N ARG A 146 -19.95 6.20 -5.23
CA ARG A 146 -19.42 5.90 -6.55
C ARG A 146 -20.42 6.13 -7.69
N VAL A 147 -19.87 6.50 -8.83
CA VAL A 147 -20.55 6.52 -10.14
C VAL A 147 -19.84 5.53 -11.03
N GLU A 148 -20.58 4.56 -11.57
CA GLU A 148 -20.02 3.50 -12.41
C GLU A 148 -20.56 3.55 -13.84
N ARG A 149 -19.67 3.25 -14.80
CA ARG A 149 -19.99 3.01 -16.21
C ARG A 149 -19.20 1.82 -16.73
N LEU A 150 -19.72 1.14 -17.75
CA LEU A 150 -19.01 0.06 -18.42
C LEU A 150 -18.33 0.59 -19.69
N SER A 151 -17.06 0.24 -19.88
CA SER A 151 -16.38 0.41 -21.16
C SER A 151 -16.94 -0.53 -22.23
N LYS A 152 -16.61 -0.30 -23.51
CA LYS A 152 -16.95 -1.21 -24.61
C LYS A 152 -16.44 -2.66 -24.41
N ARG A 153 -15.42 -2.85 -23.56
CA ARG A 153 -14.84 -4.16 -23.22
C ARG A 153 -15.47 -4.79 -21.97
N GLY A 154 -16.52 -4.20 -21.40
CA GLY A 154 -17.17 -4.67 -20.18
C GLY A 154 -16.38 -4.38 -18.89
N ILE A 155 -15.31 -3.57 -18.96
CA ILE A 155 -14.53 -3.19 -17.77
C ILE A 155 -15.29 -2.07 -17.03
N PRO A 156 -15.56 -2.21 -15.72
CA PRO A 156 -16.17 -1.16 -14.91
C PRO A 156 -15.20 0.00 -14.70
N LEU A 157 -15.66 1.19 -15.05
CA LEU A 157 -14.98 2.46 -14.83
C LEU A 157 -15.75 3.18 -13.72
N THR A 158 -15.12 3.27 -12.54
CA THR A 158 -15.75 3.81 -11.33
C THR A 158 -15.06 5.11 -10.93
N ILE A 159 -15.86 6.16 -10.76
CA ILE A 159 -15.42 7.42 -10.15
C ILE A 159 -15.94 7.43 -8.72
N TYR A 160 -15.04 7.54 -7.74
CA TYR A 160 -15.40 7.76 -6.34
C TYR A 160 -15.54 9.25 -6.07
N VAL A 161 -16.62 9.63 -5.40
CA VAL A 161 -17.01 11.03 -5.19
C VAL A 161 -17.71 11.18 -3.84
N GLN A 162 -17.55 12.33 -3.18
CA GLN A 162 -18.31 12.62 -1.96
C GLN A 162 -19.82 12.60 -2.29
N PRO A 163 -20.69 12.05 -1.41
CA PRO A 163 -22.12 12.01 -1.65
C PRO A 163 -22.74 13.36 -2.06
N GLN A 164 -22.27 14.48 -1.51
CA GLN A 164 -22.76 15.83 -1.84
C GLN A 164 -22.31 16.33 -3.22
N GLN A 165 -21.31 15.70 -3.83
CA GLN A 165 -20.68 16.12 -5.08
C GLN A 165 -21.00 15.19 -6.26
N LYS A 166 -21.85 14.18 -6.03
CA LYS A 166 -22.32 13.22 -7.04
C LYS A 166 -23.39 13.83 -7.93
#